data_AF-A0AAW2SF35-F1
#
_entry.id   AF-A0AAW2SF35-F1
#
_cell.length_a   1.000
_cell.length_b   1.000
_cell.length_c   1.000
_cell.angle_alpha   90.00
_cell.angle_beta   90.00
_cell.angle_gamma   90.00
#
_symmetry.space_group_name_H-M   'P 1'
#
loop_
_entity.id
_entity.type
_entity.pdbx_description
1 polymer ?
#
loop_
_entity_poly.entity_id
_entity_poly.type
_entity_poly.pdbx_seq_one_letter_code
_entity_poly.pdbx_strand_id
1 'polypeptide(L)'
;MRIASRFHLTCVLLLFAVLQFGLAKKSGDVTELQIGVKYKPKTCEVQAHKGDSVKVHYRGKLTDGTVFDSSFDRGIPFEFKLGSGQVIKGWDQGLLGMCLGEKRKLRIPPKLGYGEQGAPPTIPGGATLIFDTELVAVNGKTLNDGKQTTENYNRGESLWLSAFLLKTVDSLKSFPFSLSSQGDCTS
;
A
#
# COMPACT_ATOMS: atom_id res chain seq x y z
N MET A 1 -16.96 5.13 -74.79
CA MET A 1 -15.98 5.71 -73.83
C MET A 1 -16.57 5.76 -72.41
N ARG A 2 -16.45 4.70 -71.60
CA ARG A 2 -16.85 4.71 -70.16
C ARG A 2 -15.89 3.88 -69.28
N ILE A 3 -14.64 3.68 -69.73
CA ILE A 3 -13.67 2.78 -69.08
C ILE A 3 -12.63 3.56 -68.25
N ALA A 4 -12.38 4.85 -68.57
CA ALA A 4 -11.35 5.66 -67.90
C ALA A 4 -11.71 6.10 -66.46
N SER A 5 -13.00 6.17 -66.11
CA SER A 5 -13.46 6.59 -64.78
C SER A 5 -13.29 5.51 -63.70
N ARG A 6 -13.34 4.23 -64.10
CA ARG A 6 -13.29 3.10 -63.15
C ARG A 6 -11.85 2.72 -62.75
N PHE A 7 -10.88 2.96 -63.62
CA PHE A 7 -9.45 2.74 -63.32
C PHE A 7 -8.85 3.84 -62.42
N HIS A 8 -9.34 5.07 -62.53
CA HIS A 8 -8.91 6.14 -61.62
C HIS A 8 -9.43 5.91 -60.19
N LEU A 9 -10.63 5.37 -60.03
CA LEU A 9 -11.23 5.18 -58.71
C LEU A 9 -10.55 4.05 -57.92
N THR A 10 -10.10 2.99 -58.59
CA THR A 10 -9.40 1.87 -57.96
C THR A 10 -7.98 2.23 -57.50
N CYS A 11 -7.25 3.07 -58.24
CA CYS A 11 -5.93 3.55 -57.80
C CYS A 11 -6.02 4.49 -56.58
N VAL A 12 -7.06 5.33 -56.50
CA VAL A 12 -7.24 6.25 -55.37
C VAL A 12 -7.59 5.50 -54.08
N LEU A 13 -8.39 4.42 -54.16
CA LEU A 13 -8.73 3.59 -53.01
C LEU A 13 -7.54 2.77 -52.48
N LEU A 14 -6.64 2.31 -53.35
CA LEU A 14 -5.41 1.62 -52.94
C LEU A 14 -4.39 2.59 -52.32
N LEU A 15 -4.31 3.84 -52.80
CA LEU A 15 -3.47 4.87 -52.19
C LEU A 15 -3.99 5.33 -50.81
N PHE A 16 -5.31 5.34 -50.61
CA PHE A 16 -5.91 5.60 -49.29
C PHE A 16 -5.69 4.45 -48.29
N ALA A 17 -5.64 3.21 -48.75
CA ALA A 17 -5.38 2.05 -47.89
C ALA A 17 -3.92 2.00 -47.37
N VAL A 18 -2.96 2.55 -48.13
CA VAL A 18 -1.55 2.62 -47.70
C VAL A 18 -1.30 3.77 -46.70
N LEU A 19 -2.10 4.84 -46.75
CA LEU A 19 -2.02 5.96 -45.79
C LEU A 19 -2.63 5.66 -44.41
N GLN A 20 -3.30 4.52 -44.26
CA GLN A 20 -3.86 4.05 -42.99
C GLN A 20 -2.89 3.16 -42.20
N PHE A 21 -1.61 3.08 -42.59
CA PHE A 21 -0.58 2.45 -41.75
C PHE A 21 -0.46 3.25 -40.44
N GLY A 22 -1.24 2.78 -39.48
CA GLY A 22 -1.47 3.42 -38.20
C GLY A 22 -0.15 3.74 -37.53
N LEU A 23 -0.02 5.00 -37.13
CA LEU A 23 0.89 5.37 -36.08
C LEU A 23 0.44 4.58 -34.83
N ALA A 24 1.02 3.40 -34.65
CA ALA A 24 0.86 2.61 -33.45
C ALA A 24 1.43 3.45 -32.30
N LYS A 25 0.56 4.24 -31.67
CA LYS A 25 0.89 5.11 -30.55
C LYS A 25 1.46 4.20 -29.47
N LYS A 26 2.79 4.20 -29.28
CA LYS A 26 3.50 3.44 -28.25
C LYS A 26 2.86 3.81 -26.91
N SER A 27 2.00 2.94 -26.38
CA SER A 27 1.15 3.17 -25.20
C SER A 27 1.92 3.33 -23.88
N GLY A 28 3.25 3.38 -23.96
CA GLY A 28 4.16 3.44 -22.83
C GLY A 28 4.36 4.83 -22.24
N ASP A 29 4.07 5.91 -22.97
CA ASP A 29 4.43 7.25 -22.51
C ASP A 29 3.30 7.93 -21.73
N VAL A 30 3.56 8.26 -20.48
CA VAL A 30 2.70 9.15 -19.68
C VAL A 30 3.41 10.46 -19.50
N THR A 31 2.67 11.55 -19.58
CA THR A 31 3.22 12.89 -19.36
C THR A 31 3.15 13.30 -17.90
N GLU A 32 2.21 12.74 -17.13
CA GLU A 32 2.00 13.07 -15.71
C GLU A 32 2.01 11.83 -14.83
N LEU A 33 2.26 12.05 -13.53
CA LEU A 33 2.14 11.02 -12.52
C LEU A 33 0.70 10.49 -12.47
N GLN A 34 0.54 9.17 -12.61
CA GLN A 34 -0.75 8.51 -12.42
C GLN A 34 -0.71 7.70 -11.12
N ILE A 35 -1.71 7.92 -10.26
CA ILE A 35 -1.84 7.26 -8.96
C ILE A 35 -3.10 6.38 -8.99
N GLY A 36 -2.92 5.07 -8.98
CA GLY A 36 -4.01 4.11 -8.84
C GLY A 36 -4.04 3.51 -7.45
N VAL A 37 -5.12 3.67 -6.69
CA VAL A 37 -5.29 2.98 -5.41
C VAL A 37 -5.70 1.54 -5.67
N LYS A 38 -4.89 0.58 -5.19
CA LYS A 38 -5.13 -0.87 -5.37
C LYS A 38 -5.88 -1.46 -4.19
N TYR A 39 -5.59 -0.98 -2.99
CA TYR A 39 -6.27 -1.37 -1.77
C TYR A 39 -6.19 -0.22 -0.80
N LYS A 40 -7.32 0.09 -0.13
CA LYS A 40 -7.38 1.07 0.94
C LYS A 40 -8.00 0.42 2.18
N PRO A 41 -7.36 0.49 3.35
CA PRO A 41 -7.96 0.04 4.59
C PRO A 41 -9.30 0.74 4.87
N LYS A 42 -10.18 0.07 5.61
CA LYS A 42 -11.50 0.62 5.99
C LYS A 42 -11.36 1.87 6.85
N THR A 43 -10.41 1.85 7.79
CA THR A 43 -10.08 2.99 8.64
C THR A 43 -8.70 3.53 8.27
N CYS A 44 -8.56 4.85 8.29
CA CYS A 44 -7.32 5.56 7.95
C CYS A 44 -6.83 6.34 9.18
N GLU A 45 -6.56 5.63 10.27
CA GLU A 45 -6.16 6.25 11.55
C GLU A 45 -4.76 6.86 11.49
N VAL A 46 -3.88 6.25 10.68
CA VAL A 46 -2.53 6.72 10.44
C VAL A 46 -2.37 7.00 8.96
N GLN A 47 -2.03 8.26 8.64
CA GLN A 47 -1.84 8.73 7.27
C GLN A 47 -0.44 9.33 7.12
N ALA A 48 0.20 9.08 5.98
CA ALA A 48 1.51 9.61 5.67
C ALA A 48 1.45 11.07 5.18
N HIS A 49 2.21 11.92 5.85
CA HIS A 49 2.35 13.35 5.54
C HIS A 49 3.78 13.70 5.16
N LYS A 50 3.95 14.88 4.55
CA LYS A 50 5.27 15.42 4.25
C LYS A 50 6.08 15.56 5.54
N GLY A 51 7.29 15.00 5.53
CA GLY A 51 8.22 15.02 6.66
C GLY A 51 8.19 13.76 7.52
N ASP A 52 7.21 12.88 7.35
CA ASP A 52 7.16 11.61 8.08
C ASP A 52 8.28 10.66 7.61
N SER A 53 8.78 9.83 8.54
CA SER A 53 9.56 8.64 8.18
C SER A 53 8.59 7.54 7.78
N VAL A 54 8.67 7.06 6.53
CA VAL A 54 7.77 6.02 6.02
C VAL A 54 8.55 4.78 5.63
N LYS A 55 7.94 3.61 5.86
CA LYS A 55 8.45 2.33 5.36
C LYS A 55 7.51 1.79 4.30
N VAL A 56 8.06 1.46 3.14
CA VAL A 56 7.28 1.04 1.97
C VAL A 56 7.82 -0.26 1.41
N HIS A 57 6.93 -1.24 1.21
CA HIS A 57 7.19 -2.36 0.34
C HIS A 57 6.85 -2.00 -1.11
N TYR A 58 7.65 -2.46 -2.07
CA TYR A 58 7.45 -2.11 -3.47
C TYR A 58 8.00 -3.15 -4.45
N ARG A 59 7.48 -3.07 -5.67
CA ARG A 59 8.03 -3.70 -6.86
C ARG A 59 8.04 -2.70 -8.00
N GLY A 60 9.23 -2.35 -8.48
CA GLY A 60 9.47 -1.45 -9.60
C GLY A 60 9.66 -2.23 -10.89
N LYS A 61 8.91 -1.85 -11.94
CA LYS A 61 8.94 -2.45 -13.27
C LYS A 61 8.98 -1.41 -14.37
N LEU A 62 9.56 -1.78 -15.51
CA LEU A 62 9.43 -1.04 -16.76
C LEU A 62 8.09 -1.35 -17.43
N THR A 63 7.75 -0.59 -18.48
CA THR A 63 6.48 -0.75 -19.22
C THR A 63 6.39 -2.05 -20.01
N ASP A 64 7.51 -2.70 -20.29
CA ASP A 64 7.60 -4.05 -20.88
C ASP A 64 7.39 -5.18 -19.84
N GLY A 65 7.27 -4.82 -18.55
CA GLY A 65 7.10 -5.77 -17.45
C GLY A 65 8.40 -6.19 -16.75
N THR A 66 9.57 -5.79 -17.27
CA THR A 66 10.88 -6.10 -16.67
C THR A 66 10.96 -5.51 -15.27
N VAL A 67 11.17 -6.35 -14.26
CA VAL A 67 11.38 -5.93 -12.87
C VAL A 67 12.81 -5.45 -12.74
N PHE A 68 13.02 -4.20 -12.34
CA PHE A 68 14.37 -3.68 -12.07
C PHE A 68 14.72 -3.66 -10.59
N ASP A 69 13.72 -3.61 -9.71
CA ASP A 69 13.93 -3.59 -8.27
C ASP A 69 12.69 -4.06 -7.48
N SER A 70 12.88 -4.76 -6.37
CA SER A 70 11.81 -5.10 -5.44
C SER A 70 12.31 -5.28 -4.01
N SER A 71 11.64 -4.63 -3.06
CA SER A 71 11.94 -4.82 -1.64
C SER A 71 11.37 -6.13 -1.07
N PHE A 72 10.39 -6.75 -1.74
CA PHE A 72 9.90 -8.08 -1.37
C PHE A 72 10.99 -9.14 -1.54
N ASP A 73 11.77 -9.04 -2.60
CA ASP A 73 12.83 -10.01 -2.91
C ASP A 73 14.01 -9.89 -1.91
N ARG A 74 14.16 -8.72 -1.26
CA ARG A 74 15.11 -8.50 -0.15
C ARG A 74 14.55 -8.81 1.24
N GLY A 75 13.23 -8.97 1.37
CA GLY A 75 12.56 -9.19 2.66
C GLY A 75 12.53 -7.98 3.61
N ILE A 76 13.06 -6.82 3.22
CA ILE A 76 13.12 -5.61 4.06
C ILE A 76 12.44 -4.42 3.38
N PRO A 77 11.49 -3.73 4.03
CA PRO A 77 10.91 -2.49 3.51
C PRO A 77 11.97 -1.40 3.32
N PHE A 78 11.73 -0.49 2.38
CA PHE A 78 12.59 0.68 2.20
C PHE A 78 12.08 1.84 3.06
N GLU A 79 12.99 2.45 3.82
CA GLU A 79 12.71 3.57 4.71
C GLU A 79 13.28 4.87 4.15
N PHE A 80 12.48 5.93 4.15
CA PHE A 80 12.90 7.26 3.73
C PHE A 80 11.96 8.33 4.33
N LYS A 81 12.39 9.59 4.26
CA LYS A 81 11.59 10.73 4.69
C LYS A 81 10.72 11.24 3.54
N LEU A 82 9.40 11.22 3.71
CA LEU A 82 8.45 11.53 2.65
C LEU A 82 8.46 13.02 2.30
N GLY A 83 8.63 13.35 1.01
CA GLY A 83 8.54 14.72 0.53
C GLY A 83 9.77 15.58 0.85
N SER A 84 10.91 14.95 1.19
CA SER A 84 12.17 15.65 1.46
C SER A 84 13.16 15.58 0.29
N GLY A 85 12.77 15.05 -0.88
CA GLY A 85 13.65 14.92 -2.04
C GLY A 85 14.71 13.82 -1.93
N GLN A 86 14.55 12.87 -0.99
CA GLN A 86 15.46 11.72 -0.83
C GLN A 86 15.23 10.64 -1.89
N VAL A 87 14.05 10.63 -2.50
CA VAL A 87 13.63 9.67 -3.53
C VAL A 87 13.20 10.42 -4.79
N ILE A 88 12.91 9.68 -5.86
CA ILE A 88 12.38 10.26 -7.10
C ILE A 88 11.09 11.07 -6.84
N LYS A 89 10.91 12.18 -7.55
CA LYS A 89 9.78 13.11 -7.33
C LYS A 89 8.42 12.43 -7.39
N GLY A 90 8.27 11.42 -8.25
CA GLY A 90 7.03 10.65 -8.37
C GLY A 90 6.66 9.87 -7.11
N TRP A 91 7.63 9.44 -6.29
CA TRP A 91 7.37 8.84 -4.99
C TRP A 91 6.97 9.89 -3.95
N ASP A 92 7.74 10.98 -3.89
CA ASP A 92 7.45 12.11 -2.99
C ASP A 92 6.04 12.69 -3.20
N GLN A 93 5.53 12.67 -4.43
CA GLN A 93 4.17 13.09 -4.75
C GLN A 93 3.14 11.95 -4.63
N GLY A 94 3.47 10.75 -5.11
CA GLY A 94 2.53 9.65 -5.25
C GLY A 94 2.15 8.95 -3.95
N LEU A 95 2.99 9.05 -2.92
CA LEU A 95 2.79 8.39 -1.63
C LEU A 95 2.18 9.32 -0.56
N LEU A 96 2.06 10.62 -0.84
CA LEU A 96 1.40 11.56 0.05
C LEU A 96 -0.05 11.14 0.32
N GLY A 97 -0.44 11.24 1.59
CA GLY A 97 -1.79 10.94 2.03
C GLY A 97 -2.16 9.45 1.97
N MET A 98 -1.20 8.54 1.83
CA MET A 98 -1.47 7.10 1.98
C MET A 98 -1.85 6.76 3.41
N CYS A 99 -2.88 5.93 3.57
CA CYS A 99 -3.20 5.30 4.85
C CYS A 99 -2.22 4.17 5.13
N LEU A 100 -1.87 3.94 6.39
CA LEU A 100 -1.08 2.79 6.80
C LEU A 100 -1.76 1.49 6.34
N GLY A 101 -1.06 0.66 5.58
CA GLY A 101 -1.57 -0.55 4.92
C GLY A 101 -2.22 -0.34 3.56
N GLU A 102 -2.31 0.90 3.06
CA GLU A 102 -2.76 1.19 1.71
C GLU A 102 -1.76 0.67 0.67
N LYS A 103 -2.29 0.17 -0.46
CA LYS A 103 -1.50 -0.24 -1.62
C LYS A 103 -1.84 0.64 -2.81
N ARG A 104 -0.81 1.13 -3.50
CA ARG A 104 -0.96 1.97 -4.70
C ARG A 104 -0.17 1.39 -5.87
N LYS A 105 -0.61 1.74 -7.06
CA LYS A 105 0.13 1.58 -8.31
C LYS A 105 0.45 2.96 -8.84
N LEU A 106 1.73 3.30 -8.88
CA LEU A 106 2.23 4.56 -9.43
C LEU A 106 2.74 4.31 -10.84
N ARG A 107 2.34 5.14 -11.80
CA ARG A 107 2.96 5.21 -13.12
C ARG A 107 3.65 6.57 -13.24
N ILE A 108 4.97 6.53 -13.25
CA ILE A 108 5.81 7.70 -13.08
C ILE A 108 6.48 8.04 -14.41
N PRO A 109 6.23 9.24 -14.98
CA PRO A 109 6.88 9.68 -16.19
C PRO A 109 8.39 9.92 -15.96
N PRO A 110 9.23 9.89 -17.01
CA PRO A 110 10.68 10.05 -16.86
C PRO A 110 11.06 11.32 -16.10
N LYS A 111 10.37 12.43 -16.38
CA LYS A 111 10.57 13.74 -15.73
C LYS A 111 10.40 13.73 -14.19
N LEU A 112 9.68 12.76 -13.65
CA LEU A 112 9.47 12.55 -12.21
C LEU A 112 10.20 11.32 -11.67
N GLY A 113 10.93 10.60 -12.53
CA GLY A 113 11.76 9.44 -12.23
C GLY A 113 13.25 9.75 -12.46
N TYR A 114 13.89 9.02 -13.37
CA TYR A 114 15.32 9.12 -13.67
C TYR A 114 15.66 9.98 -14.91
N GLY A 115 14.67 10.66 -15.50
CA GLY A 115 14.88 11.56 -16.64
C GLY A 115 15.39 10.87 -17.90
N GLU A 116 16.00 11.67 -18.77
CA GLU A 116 16.59 11.21 -20.04
C GLU A 116 17.88 10.41 -19.84
N GLN A 117 18.54 10.56 -18.69
CA GLN A 117 19.76 9.84 -18.35
C GLN A 117 19.46 8.40 -17.91
N GLY A 118 18.29 8.16 -17.31
CA GLY A 118 17.96 6.85 -16.73
C GLY A 118 18.84 6.49 -15.54
N ALA A 119 18.94 5.20 -15.24
CA ALA A 119 19.87 4.62 -14.28
C ALA A 119 20.47 3.33 -14.87
N PRO A 120 21.51 3.45 -15.72
CA PRO A 120 22.14 2.31 -16.36
C PRO A 120 22.75 1.32 -15.35
N PRO A 121 22.79 0.01 -15.66
CA PRO A 121 22.33 -0.61 -16.91
C PRO A 121 20.83 -0.98 -16.92
N THR A 122 20.13 -0.88 -15.79
CA THR A 122 18.79 -1.45 -15.59
C THR A 122 17.64 -0.55 -16.03
N ILE A 123 17.79 0.77 -15.93
CA ILE A 123 16.73 1.73 -16.27
C ILE A 123 17.22 2.57 -17.44
N PRO A 124 16.65 2.42 -18.64
CA PRO A 124 17.04 3.24 -19.78
C PRO A 124 16.60 4.69 -19.60
N GLY A 125 17.26 5.60 -20.33
CA GLY A 125 16.84 6.99 -20.46
C GLY A 125 15.42 7.12 -21.00
N GLY A 126 14.65 8.09 -20.50
CA GLY A 126 13.28 8.32 -20.95
C GLY A 126 12.30 7.22 -20.54
N ALA A 127 12.66 6.35 -19.58
CA ALA A 127 11.80 5.27 -19.12
C ALA A 127 10.64 5.75 -18.24
N THR A 128 9.43 5.34 -18.59
CA THR A 128 8.28 5.38 -17.66
C THR A 128 8.40 4.22 -16.67
N LEU A 129 8.25 4.51 -15.38
CA LEU A 129 8.36 3.53 -14.31
C LEU A 129 6.98 3.14 -13.79
N ILE A 130 6.80 1.87 -13.44
CA ILE A 130 5.60 1.34 -12.80
C ILE A 130 6.00 0.80 -11.44
N PHE A 131 5.40 1.33 -10.38
CA PHE A 131 5.60 0.85 -9.01
C PHE A 131 4.29 0.35 -8.43
N ASP A 132 4.28 -0.89 -7.96
CA ASP A 132 3.28 -1.35 -6.99
C ASP A 132 3.87 -1.14 -5.59
N THR A 133 3.21 -0.37 -4.74
CA THR A 133 3.68 0.04 -3.41
C THR A 133 2.69 -0.32 -2.31
N GLU A 134 3.21 -0.53 -1.10
CA GLU A 134 2.46 -0.80 0.11
C GLU A 134 3.08 -0.04 1.29
N LEU A 135 2.31 0.83 1.93
CA LEU A 135 2.78 1.58 3.10
C LEU A 135 2.67 0.70 4.35
N VAL A 136 3.80 0.33 4.94
CA VAL A 136 3.84 -0.60 6.09
C VAL A 136 4.16 0.04 7.42
N ALA A 137 4.77 1.24 7.42
CA ALA A 137 4.94 2.03 8.64
C ALA A 137 4.96 3.54 8.38
N VAL A 138 4.54 4.31 9.39
CA VAL A 138 4.65 5.78 9.44
C VAL A 138 5.14 6.18 10.83
N ASN A 139 6.28 6.86 10.92
CA ASN A 139 6.93 7.30 12.17
C ASN A 139 7.03 6.17 13.21
N GLY A 140 7.42 4.97 12.77
CA GLY A 140 7.54 3.79 13.61
C GLY A 140 6.23 3.03 13.88
N LYS A 141 5.05 3.60 13.59
CA LYS A 141 3.76 2.90 13.74
C LYS A 141 3.55 1.91 12.61
N THR A 142 3.18 0.67 12.96
CA THR A 142 2.91 -0.43 12.02
C THR A 142 1.47 -0.95 12.13
N LEU A 143 1.03 -1.72 11.12
CA LEU A 143 -0.30 -2.35 11.14
C LEU A 143 -0.52 -3.31 12.33
N ASN A 144 0.55 -3.87 12.89
CA ASN A 144 0.46 -4.83 13.98
C ASN A 144 0.30 -4.15 15.34
N ASP A 145 0.79 -2.92 15.49
CA ASP A 145 0.72 -2.17 16.75
C ASP A 145 -0.73 -1.91 17.16
N GLY A 146 -1.62 -1.66 16.18
CA GLY A 146 -3.05 -1.45 16.43
C GLY A 146 -3.79 -2.68 16.97
N LYS A 147 -3.40 -3.89 16.53
CA LYS A 147 -3.97 -5.16 17.01
C LYS A 147 -3.36 -5.61 18.33
N GLN A 148 -2.05 -5.44 18.50
CA GLN A 148 -1.36 -5.81 19.75
C GLN A 148 -1.85 -4.95 20.92
N THR A 149 -2.13 -3.67 20.70
CA THR A 149 -2.62 -2.79 21.77
C THR A 149 -4.01 -3.22 22.27
N THR A 150 -4.89 -3.66 21.37
CA THR A 150 -6.24 -4.15 21.75
C THR A 150 -6.19 -5.51 22.44
N GLU A 151 -5.39 -6.46 21.93
CA GLU A 151 -5.22 -7.76 22.61
C GLU A 151 -4.57 -7.61 23.99
N ASN A 152 -3.56 -6.74 24.12
CA ASN A 152 -2.91 -6.48 25.41
C ASN A 152 -3.85 -5.76 26.39
N TYR A 153 -4.68 -4.84 25.92
CA TYR A 153 -5.73 -4.20 26.74
C TYR A 153 -6.77 -5.22 27.23
N ASN A 154 -7.32 -6.03 26.32
CA ASN A 154 -8.33 -7.04 26.65
C ASN A 154 -7.77 -8.12 27.61
N ARG A 155 -6.50 -8.50 27.45
CA ARG A 155 -5.81 -9.41 28.38
C ARG A 155 -5.57 -8.75 29.74
N GLY A 156 -5.22 -7.47 29.77
CA GLY A 156 -5.06 -6.68 30.99
C GLY A 156 -6.35 -6.55 31.79
N GLU A 157 -7.49 -6.25 31.14
CA GLU A 157 -8.80 -6.20 31.80
C GLU A 157 -9.24 -7.57 32.34
N SER A 158 -9.03 -8.64 31.57
CA SER A 158 -9.34 -10.02 32.03
C SER A 158 -8.53 -10.40 33.28
N LEU A 159 -7.25 -10.01 33.33
CA LEU A 159 -6.40 -10.29 34.49
C LEU A 159 -6.83 -9.46 35.71
N TRP A 160 -7.24 -8.20 35.54
CA TRP A 160 -7.76 -7.38 36.64
C TRP A 160 -9.08 -7.93 37.21
N LEU A 161 -10.03 -8.33 36.37
CA LEU A 161 -11.29 -8.95 36.82
C LEU A 161 -11.04 -10.27 37.53
N SER A 162 -10.14 -11.12 37.02
CA SER A 162 -9.79 -12.38 37.69
C SER A 162 -9.09 -12.16 39.03
N ALA A 163 -8.20 -11.17 39.14
CA ALA A 163 -7.53 -10.81 40.38
C ALA A 163 -8.50 -10.17 41.40
N PHE A 164 -9.50 -9.41 40.92
CA PHE A 164 -10.56 -8.85 41.77
C PHE A 164 -11.50 -9.96 42.31
N LEU A 165 -11.88 -10.92 41.46
CA LEU A 165 -12.71 -12.07 41.84
C LEU A 165 -11.97 -13.03 42.79
N LEU A 166 -10.65 -13.22 42.64
CA LEU A 166 -9.87 -14.02 43.60
C LEU A 166 -9.78 -13.35 44.98
N LYS A 167 -9.65 -12.01 45.03
CA LYS A 167 -9.64 -11.26 46.28
C LYS A 167 -10.98 -11.29 47.03
N THR A 168 -12.11 -11.33 46.32
CA THR A 168 -13.42 -11.45 46.97
C THR A 168 -13.66 -12.86 47.51
N VAL A 169 -13.15 -13.91 46.85
CA VAL A 169 -13.25 -15.30 47.34
C VAL A 169 -12.40 -15.55 48.58
N ASP A 170 -11.19 -14.98 48.67
CA ASP A 170 -10.35 -15.12 49.87
C ASP A 170 -10.87 -14.28 51.05
N SER A 171 -11.56 -13.17 50.79
CA SER A 171 -12.23 -12.38 51.85
C SER A 171 -13.48 -13.08 52.44
N LEU A 172 -14.01 -14.12 51.79
CA LEU A 172 -15.14 -14.90 52.30
C LEU A 172 -14.71 -16.10 53.15
N LYS A 173 -13.42 -16.45 53.19
CA LYS A 173 -12.88 -17.53 54.04
C LYS A 173 -12.48 -17.07 55.44
N SER A 174 -12.54 -15.77 55.72
CA SER A 174 -12.17 -15.18 57.02
C SER A 174 -13.35 -14.95 57.98
N PHE A 175 -14.55 -15.43 57.67
CA PHE A 175 -15.65 -15.44 58.64
C PHE A 175 -15.62 -16.73 59.46
N PRO A 176 -15.36 -16.69 60.78
CA PRO A 176 -15.52 -17.85 61.63
C PRO A 176 -17.01 -18.16 61.74
N PHE A 177 -17.45 -19.23 61.10
CA PHE A 177 -18.75 -19.84 61.37
C PHE A 177 -18.70 -20.42 62.79
N SER A 178 -19.08 -19.60 63.76
CA SER A 178 -19.37 -20.02 65.13
C SER A 178 -20.60 -20.92 65.10
N LEU A 179 -20.35 -22.23 65.05
CA LEU A 179 -21.35 -23.28 65.15
C LEU A 179 -21.69 -23.44 66.64
N SER A 180 -22.68 -22.69 67.13
CA SER A 180 -23.26 -22.93 68.46
C SER A 180 -24.24 -24.10 68.38
N SER A 181 -23.84 -25.21 68.98
CA SER A 181 -24.69 -26.35 69.34
C SER A 181 -25.78 -25.95 70.34
N GLN A 182 -27.01 -26.47 70.12
CA GLN A 182 -28.17 -26.71 71.04
C GLN A 182 -29.47 -26.27 70.34
N GLY A 183 -30.55 -27.07 70.24
CA GLY A 183 -30.82 -28.38 70.80
C GLY A 183 -32.11 -28.99 70.22
N ASP A 184 -32.24 -30.28 70.51
CA ASP A 184 -33.44 -31.11 70.73
C ASP A 184 -34.82 -30.59 70.26
N CYS A 185 -35.46 -31.36 69.37
CA CYS A 185 -36.91 -31.38 69.20
C CYS A 185 -37.35 -32.85 69.12
N THR A 186 -37.79 -33.40 70.25
CA THR A 186 -38.57 -34.63 70.33
C THR A 186 -40.01 -34.31 70.70
N SER A 187 -40.93 -34.87 69.90
CA SER A 187 -42.38 -35.09 70.07
C SER A 187 -43.32 -33.88 70.16
#